data_AF-A0A1H3NJQ3-F1
#
_entry.id   AF-A0A1H3NJQ3-F1
#
_cell.length_a   1.000
_cell.length_b   1.000
_cell.length_c   1.000
_cell.angle_alpha   90.00
_cell.angle_beta   90.00
_cell.angle_gamma   90.00
#
_symmetry.space_group_name_H-M   'P 1'
#
loop_
_entity.id
_entity.type
_entity.pdbx_description
1 polymer ?
#
loop_
_entity_poly.entity_id
_entity_poly.type
_entity_poly.pdbx_seq_one_letter_code
_entity_poly.pdbx_strand_id
1 'polypeptide(L)'
;MARELDALVCVYGKPACIVSDNGTEFTSRAILRWAGDNDVAWHYIDPGKPQQNGFIESFNGSLRDELLNEEIFDTLDDARRKLALWRYD
;
A
#
# COMPACT_ATOMS: atom_id res chain seq x y z
N MET A 1 8.72 -2.52 -2.79
CA MET A 1 8.28 -2.14 -1.43
C MET A 1 9.17 -1.06 -0.84
N ALA A 2 10.41 -1.33 -0.39
CA ALA A 2 11.27 -0.29 0.22
C ALA A 2 11.42 0.99 -0.65
N ARG A 3 11.71 0.86 -1.95
CA ARG A 3 11.77 1.99 -2.89
C ARG A 3 10.49 2.83 -2.93
N GLU A 4 9.33 2.18 -2.87
CA GLU A 4 8.05 2.88 -2.91
C GLU A 4 7.79 3.60 -1.58
N LEU A 5 8.20 3.00 -0.45
CA LEU A 5 8.15 3.67 0.85
C LEU A 5 9.08 4.88 0.90
N ASP A 6 10.30 4.79 0.34
CA ASP A 6 11.20 5.94 0.21
C ASP A 6 10.54 7.08 -0.59
N ALA A 7 9.93 6.75 -1.72
CA ALA A 7 9.22 7.74 -2.55
C ALA A 7 8.06 8.39 -1.78
N LEU A 8 7.28 7.61 -1.02
CA LEU A 8 6.21 8.13 -0.19
C LEU A 8 6.72 9.01 0.96
N VAL A 9 7.83 8.63 1.61
CA VAL A 9 8.45 9.44 2.66
C VAL A 9 8.97 10.77 2.11
N CYS A 10 9.52 10.80 0.89
CA CYS A 10 9.92 12.04 0.24
C CYS A 10 8.75 12.99 -0.03
N VAL A 11 7.55 12.45 -0.33
CA VAL A 11 6.38 13.26 -0.69
C VAL A 11 5.55 13.67 0.53
N TYR A 12 5.33 12.76 1.47
CA TYR A 12 4.40 12.94 2.60
C TYR A 12 5.11 13.10 3.95
N GLY A 13 6.42 12.95 3.98
CA GLY A 13 7.18 12.86 5.22
C GLY A 13 7.12 11.46 5.84
N LYS A 14 7.90 11.30 6.90
CA LYS A 14 8.06 10.03 7.60
C LYS A 14 6.86 9.73 8.50
N PRO A 15 6.17 8.59 8.35
CA PRO A 15 5.09 8.20 9.26
C PRO A 15 5.68 7.76 10.62
N ALA A 16 4.90 7.94 11.69
CA ALA A 16 5.27 7.40 13.00
C ALA A 16 5.14 5.87 13.08
N CYS A 17 4.16 5.31 12.36
CA CYS A 17 3.89 3.88 12.33
C CYS A 17 3.28 3.48 10.99
N ILE A 18 3.60 2.27 10.54
CA ILE A 18 2.96 1.57 9.42
C ILE A 18 2.23 0.35 9.98
N VAL A 19 1.01 0.10 9.50
CA VAL A 19 0.24 -1.10 9.81
C VAL A 19 0.08 -1.92 8.53
N SER A 20 0.35 -3.22 8.58
CA SER A 20 0.17 -4.12 7.44
C SER A 20 -0.39 -5.47 7.86
N ASP A 21 -0.89 -6.24 6.90
CA ASP A 21 -1.13 -7.66 7.13
C ASP A 21 0.19 -8.46 7.19
N ASN A 22 0.09 -9.77 7.46
CA ASN A 22 1.23 -10.67 7.63
C ASN A 22 1.78 -11.21 6.30
N GLY A 23 1.48 -10.56 5.18
CA GLY A 23 1.98 -10.88 3.85
C GLY A 23 3.50 -10.99 3.81
N THR A 24 3.99 -11.93 3.00
CA THR A 24 5.44 -12.21 2.87
C THR A 24 6.23 -11.02 2.34
N GLU A 25 5.57 -10.14 1.58
CA GLU A 25 6.11 -8.88 1.09
C GLU A 25 6.44 -7.88 2.21
N PHE A 26 5.65 -7.88 3.29
CA PHE A 26 5.79 -6.98 4.43
C PHE A 26 6.65 -7.56 5.55
N THR A 27 6.64 -8.89 5.71
CA THR A 27 7.47 -9.61 6.70
C THR A 27 8.90 -9.88 6.22
N SER A 28 9.27 -9.40 5.03
CA SER A 28 10.60 -9.58 4.47
C SER A 28 11.69 -8.83 5.27
N ARG A 29 12.90 -9.40 5.33
CA ARG A 29 14.07 -8.77 5.99
C ARG A 29 14.39 -7.38 5.45
N ALA A 30 14.10 -7.13 4.18
CA ALA A 30 14.32 -5.82 3.56
C ALA A 30 13.41 -4.74 4.16
N ILE A 31 12.15 -5.08 4.46
CA ILE A 31 11.18 -4.15 5.04
C ILE A 31 11.46 -3.90 6.52
N LEU A 32 11.79 -4.95 7.28
CA LEU A 32 12.20 -4.80 8.67
C LEU A 32 13.44 -3.92 8.81
N ARG A 33 14.42 -4.10 7.91
CA ARG A 33 15.60 -3.24 7.87
C ARG A 33 15.24 -1.80 7.52
N TRP A 34 14.43 -1.58 6.48
CA TRP A 34 13.99 -0.25 6.09
C TRP A 34 13.28 0.48 7.23
N ALA A 35 12.37 -0.20 7.94
CA ALA A 35 11.65 0.36 9.08
C ALA A 35 12.60 0.75 10.22
N GLY A 36 13.60 -0.09 10.52
CA GLY A 36 14.64 0.21 11.51
C GLY A 36 15.54 1.38 11.10
N ASP A 37 16.04 1.38 9.87
CA ASP A 37 16.90 2.44 9.33
C ASP A 37 16.17 3.80 9.29
N ASN A 38 14.86 3.79 9.10
CA ASN A 38 14.02 4.98 9.09
C ASN A 38 13.40 5.30 10.46
N ASP A 39 13.60 4.50 11.51
CA ASP A 39 12.94 4.71 12.82
C ASP A 39 11.40 4.87 12.67
N VAL A 40 10.79 3.91 11.97
CA VAL A 40 9.34 3.80 11.75
C VAL A 40 8.84 2.54 12.43
N ALA A 41 7.85 2.66 13.32
CA ALA A 41 7.23 1.49 13.94
C ALA A 41 6.46 0.68 12.88
N TRP A 42 6.56 -0.64 12.93
CA TRP A 42 5.79 -1.53 12.05
C TRP A 42 4.92 -2.46 12.88
N HIS A 43 3.60 -2.40 12.66
CA HIS A 43 2.63 -3.24 13.35
C HIS A 43 1.92 -4.15 12.36
N TYR A 44 1.92 -5.44 12.67
CA TYR A 44 1.14 -6.41 11.92
C TYR A 44 -0.25 -6.52 12.52
N ILE A 45 -1.27 -6.66 11.68
CA ILE A 45 -2.62 -6.96 12.15
C ILE A 45 -2.63 -8.32 12.87
N ASP A 46 -3.48 -8.42 13.90
CA ASP A 46 -3.68 -9.66 14.62
C ASP A 46 -4.38 -10.69 13.71
N PRO A 47 -3.92 -11.95 13.70
CA PRO A 47 -4.62 -13.02 13.02
C PRO A 47 -6.08 -13.11 13.47
N GLY A 48 -7.01 -13.13 12.52
CA GLY A 48 -8.44 -13.23 12.82
C GLY A 48 -9.12 -11.92 13.27
N LYS A 49 -8.46 -10.76 13.15
CA LYS A 49 -9.08 -9.44 13.38
C LYS A 49 -9.23 -8.63 12.09
N PRO A 50 -10.22 -8.97 11.22
CA PRO A 50 -10.43 -8.28 9.95
C PRO A 50 -10.72 -6.78 10.12
N GLN A 51 -11.29 -6.35 11.27
CA GLN A 51 -11.54 -4.93 11.55
C GLN A 51 -10.27 -4.08 11.55
N GLN A 52 -9.09 -4.63 11.87
CA GLN A 52 -7.83 -3.90 11.80
C GLN A 52 -7.37 -3.65 10.36
N ASN A 53 -7.91 -4.39 9.39
CA ASN A 53 -7.61 -4.26 7.97
C ASN A 53 -8.70 -3.53 7.18
N GLY A 54 -9.80 -3.11 7.85
CA GLY A 54 -11.00 -2.63 7.17
C GLY A 54 -10.79 -1.42 6.25
N PHE A 55 -9.83 -0.55 6.57
CA PHE A 55 -9.49 0.59 5.69
C PHE A 55 -8.91 0.14 4.35
N ILE A 56 -7.92 -0.76 4.38
CA ILE A 56 -7.27 -1.28 3.17
C ILE A 56 -8.21 -2.20 2.39
N GLU A 57 -9.05 -2.98 3.07
CA GLU A 57 -10.08 -3.79 2.41
C GLU A 57 -11.11 -2.92 1.70
N SER A 58 -11.60 -1.85 2.34
CA SER A 58 -12.52 -0.90 1.71
C SER A 58 -11.87 -0.21 0.51
N PHE A 59 -10.61 0.24 0.65
CA PHE A 59 -9.87 0.85 -0.46
C PHE A 59 -9.71 -0.11 -1.63
N ASN A 60 -9.32 -1.37 -1.38
CA ASN A 60 -9.18 -2.38 -2.41
C ASN A 60 -10.50 -2.74 -3.08
N GLY A 61 -11.60 -2.70 -2.33
CA GLY A 61 -12.96 -2.83 -2.86
C GLY A 61 -13.29 -1.71 -3.84
N SER A 62 -13.18 -0.45 -3.40
CA SER A 62 -13.41 0.73 -4.26
C SER A 62 -12.51 0.72 -5.49
N LEU A 63 -11.20 0.49 -5.35
CA LEU A 63 -10.28 0.41 -6.49
C LEU A 63 -10.71 -0.66 -7.50
N ARG A 64 -11.20 -1.80 -7.02
CA ARG A 64 -11.65 -2.88 -7.89
C ARG A 64 -12.93 -2.51 -8.61
N ASP A 65 -13.91 -2.02 -7.89
CA ASP A 65 -15.26 -1.78 -8.41
C ASP A 65 -15.34 -0.49 -9.25
N GLU A 66 -14.52 0.51 -8.94
CA GLU A 66 -14.57 1.82 -9.59
C GLU A 66 -13.55 1.95 -10.73
N LEU A 67 -12.50 1.13 -10.76
CA LEU A 67 -11.46 1.21 -11.78
C LEU A 67 -11.15 -0.12 -12.44
N LEU A 68 -10.71 -1.13 -11.67
CA LEU A 68 -10.14 -2.34 -12.28
C LEU A 68 -11.18 -3.17 -13.05
N ASN A 69 -12.45 -3.13 -12.65
CA ASN A 69 -13.54 -3.83 -13.32
C ASN A 69 -14.17 -3.00 -14.46
N GLU A 70 -14.07 -1.67 -14.40
CA GLU A 70 -14.70 -0.75 -15.36
C GLU A 70 -13.81 -0.42 -16.55
N GLU A 71 -12.48 -0.54 -16.39
CA GLU A 71 -11.51 -0.15 -17.40
C GLU A 71 -10.82 -1.34 -18.10
N ILE A 72 -10.60 -1.21 -19.41
CA ILE A 72 -9.69 -2.07 -20.17
C ILE A 72 -8.28 -1.48 -20.14
N PHE A 73 -7.27 -2.28 -19.84
CA PHE A 73 -5.88 -1.84 -19.82
C PHE A 73 -5.12 -2.36 -21.03
N ASP A 74 -4.73 -1.47 -21.94
CA ASP A 74 -4.04 -1.86 -23.17
C ASP A 74 -2.54 -2.15 -22.94
N THR A 75 -1.92 -1.40 -22.02
CA THR A 75 -0.50 -1.54 -21.68
C THR A 75 -0.27 -1.22 -20.20
N LEU A 76 0.92 -1.55 -19.68
CA LEU A 76 1.33 -1.13 -18.34
C LEU A 76 1.42 0.39 -18.16
N ASP A 77 1.75 1.14 -19.23
CA ASP A 77 1.78 2.61 -19.16
C ASP A 77 0.36 3.18 -19.07
N ASP A 78 -0.56 2.61 -19.84
CA ASP A 78 -1.98 2.93 -19.79
C ASP A 78 -2.56 2.65 -18.39
N ALA A 79 -2.28 1.47 -17.82
CA ALA A 79 -2.68 1.14 -16.46
C ALA A 79 -2.15 2.13 -15.42
N ARG A 80 -0.87 2.51 -15.49
CA ARG A 80 -0.28 3.52 -14.57
C ARG A 80 -0.97 4.87 -14.70
N ARG A 81 -1.30 5.28 -15.92
CA ARG A 81 -1.99 6.55 -16.19
C ARG A 81 -3.40 6.56 -15.63
N LYS A 82 -4.19 5.51 -15.90
CA LYS A 82 -5.56 5.36 -15.40
C LYS A 82 -5.60 5.31 -13.87
N LEU A 83 -4.69 4.55 -13.24
CA LEU A 83 -4.52 4.53 -11.78
C LEU A 83 -4.15 5.92 -11.21
N ALA A 84 -3.26 6.65 -11.88
CA ALA A 84 -2.87 7.99 -11.45
C ALA A 84 -4.01 9.00 -11.57
N LEU A 85 -4.90 8.87 -12.56
CA LEU A 85 -6.08 9.71 -12.71
C LEU A 85 -7.13 9.38 -11.66
N TRP A 86 -7.49 8.10 -11.50
CA TRP A 86 -8.47 7.64 -10.50
C TRP A 86 -8.11 8.07 -9.07
N ARG A 87 -6.81 8.14 -8.75
CA ARG A 87 -6.33 8.62 -7.45
C ARG A 87 -6.81 10.04 -7.08
N TYR A 88 -7.16 10.87 -8.07
CA TYR A 88 -7.58 12.27 -7.87
C TYR A 88 -9.05 12.52 -8.23
N ASP A 89 -9.80 11.48 -8.59
CA ASP A 89 -11.25 11.53 -8.83
C ASP A 89 -12.02 11.47 -7.49
#